data_AF-A0A2A7HTH1-F1
#
_entry.id   AF-A0A2A7HTH1-F1
#
_cell.length_a   1.000
_cell.length_b   1.000
_cell.length_c   1.000
_cell.angle_alpha   90.00
_cell.angle_beta   90.00
_cell.angle_gamma   90.00
#
_symmetry.space_group_name_H-M   'P 1'
#
loop_
_entity.id
_entity.type
_entity.pdbx_description
1 polymer ?
#
loop_
_entity_poly.entity_id
_entity_poly.type
_entity_poly.pdbx_seq_one_letter_code
_entity_poly.pdbx_strand_id
1 'polypeptide(L)'
;MFDYSKCMNRMIFCIDLCSFFASCACVMRGLDPLKVKLAVVGDVDRNGSIVLAATPGLKKLGISTATSLYEMPKDPNIIIVNAT
;
A
#
# COMPACT_ATOMS: atom_id res chain seq x y z
N MET A 1 -26.23 -11.68 -22.80
CA MET A 1 -25.42 -10.53 -23.27
C MET A 1 -26.02 -9.27 -22.65
N PHE A 2 -25.20 -8.39 -22.07
CA PHE A 2 -25.71 -7.18 -21.41
C PHE A 2 -26.10 -6.10 -22.44
N ASP A 3 -27.26 -5.48 -22.24
CA ASP A 3 -27.79 -4.41 -23.09
C ASP A 3 -27.41 -3.04 -22.50
N TYR A 4 -26.35 -2.44 -23.05
CA TYR A 4 -25.81 -1.16 -22.59
C TYR A 4 -26.63 0.06 -23.05
N SER A 5 -27.63 -0.11 -23.92
CA SER A 5 -28.49 0.99 -24.37
C SER A 5 -29.40 1.54 -23.26
N LYS A 6 -29.61 0.74 -22.21
CA LYS A 6 -30.38 1.11 -21.01
C LYS A 6 -29.56 1.90 -19.98
N CYS A 7 -28.25 1.99 -20.15
CA CYS A 7 -27.39 2.72 -19.23
C CYS A 7 -27.43 4.22 -19.54
N MET A 8 -27.56 5.04 -18.49
CA MET A 8 -27.61 6.49 -18.62
C MET A 8 -26.23 7.03 -19.02
N ASN A 9 -26.18 7.93 -20.02
CA ASN A 9 -24.92 8.56 -20.42
C ASN A 9 -24.47 9.56 -19.34
N ARG A 10 -23.41 9.21 -18.62
CA ARG A 10 -22.87 9.99 -17.49
C ARG A 10 -21.35 10.04 -17.58
N MET A 11 -20.78 11.20 -17.25
CA MET A 11 -19.35 11.30 -16.96
C MET A 11 -19.12 10.80 -15.53
N ILE A 12 -18.29 9.76 -15.39
CA ILE A 12 -17.95 9.17 -14.09
C ILE A 12 -16.44 9.32 -13.90
N PHE A 13 -16.04 9.91 -12.78
CA PHE A 13 -14.65 9.98 -12.35
C PHE A 13 -14.42 8.98 -11.21
N CYS A 14 -13.33 8.22 -11.30
CA CYS A 14 -12.83 7.37 -10.23
C CYS A 14 -11.50 7.95 -9.74
N ILE A 15 -11.40 8.22 -8.45
CA ILE A 15 -10.19 8.75 -7.82
C ILE A 15 -9.67 7.68 -6.86
N ASP A 16 -8.43 7.25 -7.07
CA ASP A 16 -7.72 6.32 -6.19
C ASP A 16 -6.55 7.02 -5.51
N LEU A 17 -6.39 6.76 -4.22
CA LEU A 17 -5.33 7.36 -3.40
C LEU A 17 -4.09 6.46 -3.43
N CYS A 18 -3.02 6.95 -4.04
CA CYS A 18 -1.76 6.22 -4.15
C CYS A 18 -1.21 5.80 -2.78
N SER A 19 -1.17 4.49 -2.54
CA SER A 19 -0.58 3.90 -1.34
C SER A 19 -1.18 4.43 -0.04
N PHE A 20 -2.50 4.66 0.00
CA PHE A 20 -3.23 5.33 1.10
C PHE A 20 -2.71 5.04 2.52
N PHE A 21 -2.78 3.78 2.99
CA PHE A 21 -2.37 3.45 4.36
C PHE A 21 -0.89 3.73 4.63
N ALA A 22 -0.01 3.46 3.67
CA ALA A 22 1.41 3.75 3.81
C ALA A 22 1.66 5.26 3.84
N SER A 23 0.92 6.04 3.04
CA SER A 23 0.98 7.50 3.03
C SER A 23 0.53 8.09 4.37
N CYS A 24 -0.60 7.63 4.93
CA CYS A 24 -1.06 8.02 6.26
C CYS A 24 -0.04 7.67 7.34
N ALA A 25 0.50 6.45 7.33
CA ALA A 25 1.50 6.00 8.29
C ALA A 25 2.80 6.82 8.24
N CYS A 26 3.21 7.29 7.06
CA CYS A 26 4.35 8.19 6.90
C CYS A 26 4.04 9.56 7.51
N VAL A 27 2.90 10.16 7.17
CA VAL A 27 2.51 11.49 7.66
C VAL A 27 2.35 11.50 9.18
N MET A 28 1.73 10.47 9.75
CA MET A 28 1.61 10.31 11.22
C MET A 28 2.96 10.21 11.94
N ARG A 29 4.04 9.86 11.22
CA ARG A 29 5.41 9.76 11.72
C ARG A 29 6.29 10.96 11.32
N GLY A 30 5.72 11.99 10.69
CA GLY A 30 6.48 13.14 10.17
C GLY A 30 7.41 12.80 9.00
N LEU A 31 7.11 11.73 8.25
CA LEU A 31 7.90 11.26 7.12
C LEU A 31 7.26 11.66 5.78
N ASP A 32 8.10 11.88 4.77
CA ASP A 32 7.67 12.12 3.39
C ASP A 32 7.40 10.77 2.67
N PRO A 33 6.14 10.45 2.31
CA PRO A 33 5.78 9.16 1.71
C PRO A 33 6.42 8.91 0.34
N LEU A 34 6.91 9.95 -0.34
CA LEU A 34 7.59 9.80 -1.64
C LEU A 34 9.08 9.47 -1.50
N LYS A 35 9.68 9.74 -0.34
CA LYS A 35 11.11 9.53 -0.09
C LYS A 35 11.41 8.30 0.75
N VAL A 36 10.49 7.91 1.63
CA VAL A 36 10.72 6.81 2.58
C VAL A 36 10.27 5.44 2.03
N LYS A 37 10.94 4.38 2.46
CA LYS A 37 10.53 2.99 2.23
C LYS A 37 9.75 2.51 3.47
N LEU A 38 8.42 2.45 3.37
CA LEU A 38 7.56 2.02 4.47
C LEU A 38 6.51 1.04 3.97
N ALA A 39 6.33 -0.06 4.72
CA ALA A 39 5.25 -1.03 4.56
C ALA A 39 4.33 -1.02 5.78
N VAL A 40 3.02 -1.04 5.51
CA VAL A 40 1.99 -1.33 6.49
C VAL A 40 1.64 -2.80 6.35
N VAL A 41 1.73 -3.55 7.45
CA VAL A 41 1.42 -4.99 7.50
C VAL A 41 0.27 -5.24 8.46
N GLY A 42 -0.39 -6.40 8.34
CA GLY A 42 -1.47 -6.76 9.26
C GLY A 42 -0.98 -6.92 10.71
N ASP A 43 0.12 -7.64 10.88
CA ASP A 43 0.76 -7.93 12.17
C ASP A 43 2.27 -8.19 11.97
N VAL A 44 3.16 -7.45 12.64
CA VAL A 44 4.62 -7.62 12.54
C VAL A 44 5.12 -8.88 13.23
N ASP A 45 4.40 -9.39 14.22
CA ASP A 45 4.84 -10.54 15.03
C ASP A 45 4.39 -11.87 14.41
N ARG A 46 3.43 -11.82 13.49
CA ARG A 46 2.93 -13.00 12.78
C ARG A 46 3.74 -13.26 11.52
N ASN A 47 4.46 -14.39 11.49
CA ASN A 47 5.30 -14.78 10.36
C ASN A 47 4.53 -14.95 9.02
N GLY A 48 3.23 -15.27 9.09
CA GLY A 48 2.31 -15.33 7.94
C GLY A 48 1.58 -14.02 7.63
N SER A 49 2.05 -12.91 8.16
CA SER A 49 1.49 -11.58 7.90
C SER A 49 1.80 -11.12 6.48
N ILE A 50 0.95 -10.24 5.98
CA ILE A 50 1.00 -9.73 4.63
C ILE A 50 1.11 -8.21 4.64
N VAL A 51 1.78 -7.67 3.61
CA VAL A 51 1.81 -6.24 3.32
C VAL A 51 0.42 -5.81 2.83
N LEU A 52 -0.16 -4.85 3.52
CA LEU A 52 -1.45 -4.24 3.18
C LEU A 52 -1.24 -3.03 2.26
N ALA A 53 -0.21 -2.22 2.54
CA ALA A 53 0.18 -1.10 1.71
C ALA A 53 1.69 -0.85 1.78
N ALA A 54 2.26 -0.29 0.71
CA ALA A 54 3.68 0.02 0.62
C ALA A 54 3.90 1.39 -0.07
N THR A 55 4.90 2.15 0.36
CA THR A 55 5.27 3.41 -0.30
C THR A 55 5.82 3.17 -1.71
N PRO A 56 5.80 4.18 -2.61
CA PRO A 56 6.30 4.04 -3.97
C PRO A 56 7.77 3.58 -4.04
N GLY A 57 8.61 4.06 -3.12
CA GLY A 57 10.01 3.63 -3.02
C GLY A 57 10.17 2.14 -2.75
N LEU A 58 9.28 1.57 -1.91
CA LEU A 58 9.29 0.15 -1.59
C LEU A 58 8.66 -0.70 -2.71
N LYS A 59 7.64 -0.17 -3.40
CA LYS A 59 7.06 -0.78 -4.61
C LYS A 59 8.06 -0.96 -5.74
N LYS A 60 8.99 -0.01 -5.92
CA LYS A 60 10.08 -0.10 -6.90
C LYS A 60 11.05 -1.26 -6.62
N LEU A 61 11.09 -1.76 -5.38
CA LEU A 61 11.89 -2.92 -4.99
C LEU A 61 11.14 -4.25 -5.17
N GLY A 62 9.97 -4.24 -5.80
CA GLY A 62 9.17 -5.44 -6.04
C GLY A 62 8.19 -5.81 -4.92
N ILE A 63 8.09 -4.99 -3.86
CA ILE A 63 7.16 -5.23 -2.76
C ILE A 63 5.81 -4.60 -3.08
N SER A 64 4.76 -5.41 -3.09
CA SER A 64 3.40 -4.95 -3.35
C SER A 64 2.46 -5.40 -2.24
N THR A 65 1.18 -5.04 -2.39
CA THR A 65 0.13 -5.58 -1.53
C THR A 65 0.08 -7.10 -1.69
N ALA A 66 -0.13 -7.80 -0.58
CA ALA A 66 -0.10 -9.27 -0.46
C ALA A 66 1.29 -9.92 -0.55
N THR A 67 2.38 -9.16 -0.67
CA THR A 67 3.72 -9.71 -0.39
C THR A 67 3.78 -10.18 1.06
N SER A 68 4.32 -11.38 1.28
CA SER A 68 4.45 -11.93 2.63
C SER A 68 5.54 -11.19 3.40
N LEU A 69 5.33 -11.00 4.71
CA LEU A 69 6.29 -10.31 5.57
C LEU A 69 7.69 -10.97 5.53
N TYR A 70 7.75 -12.31 5.44
CA TYR A 70 9.03 -13.04 5.36
C TYR A 70 9.78 -12.81 4.03
N GLU A 71 9.12 -12.29 2.98
CA GLU A 71 9.72 -11.97 1.68
C GLU A 71 10.31 -10.55 1.65
N MET A 72 10.06 -9.75 2.70
CA MET A 72 10.64 -8.42 2.81
C MET A 72 12.17 -8.50 2.90
N PRO A 73 12.92 -7.67 2.14
CA PRO A 73 14.35 -7.59 2.30
C PRO A 73 14.71 -7.05 3.68
N LYS A 74 15.76 -7.62 4.28
CA LYS A 74 16.32 -7.18 5.56
C LYS A 74 17.20 -5.94 5.34
N ASP A 75 16.60 -4.82 4.98
CA ASP A 75 17.24 -3.50 4.85
C ASP A 75 16.85 -2.63 6.05
N PRO A 76 17.82 -2.12 6.85
CA PRO A 76 17.53 -1.27 8.00
C PRO A 76 16.83 0.05 7.64
N ASN A 77 16.83 0.45 6.35
CA ASN A 77 16.13 1.63 5.87
C ASN A 77 14.66 1.37 5.53
N ILE A 78 14.16 0.14 5.70
CA ILE A 78 12.74 -0.20 5.51
C ILE A 78 12.03 -0.16 6.85
N ILE A 79 10.98 0.66 6.91
CA ILE A 79 10.14 0.79 8.08
C ILE A 79 8.93 -0.12 7.91
N ILE A 80 8.71 -1.02 8.85
CA ILE A 80 7.54 -1.91 8.87
C ILE A 80 6.66 -1.50 10.04
N VAL A 81 5.37 -1.29 9.78
CA VAL A 81 4.41 -0.84 10.79
C VAL A 81 3.14 -1.68 10.74
N ASN A 82 2.53 -1.93 11.90
CA ASN A 82 1.20 -2.53 11.96
C ASN A 82 0.15 -1.57 11.41
N ALA A 83 -0.88 -2.13 10.78
CA ALA A 83 -2.13 -1.44 10.56
C ALA A 83 -2.67 -0.99 11.92
N THR A 84 -2.78 0.33 12.08
CA THR A 84 -3.30 0.99 13.29
C THR A 84 -4.59 1.69 12.93
#